data_AF-A0A6N8G5J7-F1
#
_entry.id   AF-A0A6N8G5J7-F1
#
_cell.length_a   1.000
_cell.length_b   1.000
_cell.length_c   1.000
_cell.angle_alpha   90.00
_cell.angle_beta   90.00
_cell.angle_gamma   90.00
#
_symmetry.space_group_name_H-M   'P 1'
#
loop_
_entity.id
_entity.type
_entity.pdbx_description
1 polymer ?
#
loop_
_entity_poly.entity_id
_entity_poly.type
_entity_poly.pdbx_seq_one_letter_code
_entity_poly.pdbx_strand_id
1 'polypeptide(L)'
;MTEVLRICLDLNIWCAALLADLKGRQGTSCQTLVEMARQGWCPLGSVQLIISWGMLNRLRLVLEKNLNVPQTAANLYVDAIKGYAELGPVGAAPQLTLGGTGVIALSDSEDVHVLETALAGRASVLVSANFKDFISKDTYIVLPQRYAIHTAPTHVLQIAHPFGMMQWLHNGLIPTP
;
A
#
# COMPACT_ATOMS: atom_id res chain seq x y z
N MET A 1 0.39 21.08 12.90
CA MET A 1 0.99 19.74 12.86
C MET A 1 0.80 19.22 11.45
N THR A 2 1.86 18.87 10.75
CA THR A 2 1.75 18.17 9.46
C THR A 2 1.20 16.78 9.74
N GLU A 3 -0.01 16.50 9.25
CA GLU A 3 -0.66 15.21 9.42
C GLU A 3 0.15 14.14 8.67
N VAL A 4 0.49 13.05 9.34
CA VAL A 4 1.26 11.95 8.72
C VAL A 4 0.28 11.06 7.97
N LEU A 5 0.41 11.01 6.64
CA LEU A 5 -0.35 10.11 5.79
C LEU A 5 0.19 8.68 5.94
N ARG A 6 -0.59 7.81 6.59
CA ARG A 6 -0.28 6.39 6.71
C ARG A 6 -0.82 5.65 5.49
N ILE A 7 0.07 5.25 4.59
CA ILE A 7 -0.31 4.63 3.32
C ILE A 7 0.09 3.16 3.29
N CYS A 8 -0.84 2.30 2.89
CA CYS A 8 -0.56 0.91 2.54
C CYS A 8 -0.61 0.77 1.01
N LEU A 9 0.49 0.35 0.39
CA LEU A 9 0.55 0.05 -1.03
C LEU A 9 0.47 -1.46 -1.22
N ASP A 10 -0.51 -1.91 -2.00
CA ASP A 10 -0.65 -3.31 -2.37
C ASP A 10 0.57 -3.79 -3.20
N LEU A 11 0.84 -5.09 -3.16
CA LEU A 11 1.94 -5.73 -3.88
C LEU A 11 1.87 -5.50 -5.39
N ASN A 12 0.67 -5.44 -5.96
CA ASN A 12 0.48 -5.13 -7.37
C ASN A 12 1.02 -3.74 -7.75
N ILE A 13 1.05 -2.77 -6.83
CA ILE A 13 1.58 -1.43 -7.07
C ILE A 13 3.10 -1.48 -7.20
N TRP A 14 3.76 -2.18 -6.26
CA TRP A 14 5.21 -2.39 -6.29
C TRP A 14 5.65 -3.14 -7.55
N CYS A 15 4.94 -4.21 -7.91
CA CYS A 15 5.21 -4.98 -9.13
C CYS A 15 4.97 -4.14 -10.40
N ALA A 16 3.88 -3.37 -10.45
CA ALA A 16 3.57 -2.52 -11.60
C ALA A 16 4.61 -1.40 -11.79
N ALA A 17 5.11 -0.81 -10.71
CA ALA A 17 6.19 0.17 -10.77
C ALA A 17 7.48 -0.43 -11.34
N LEU A 18 7.93 -1.57 -10.80
CA LEU A 18 9.11 -2.27 -11.29
C LEU A 18 8.98 -2.67 -12.77
N LEU A 19 7.82 -3.19 -13.17
CA LEU A 19 7.55 -3.54 -14.56
C LEU A 19 7.53 -2.31 -15.48
N ALA A 20 7.11 -1.15 -14.99
CA ALA A 20 7.17 0.09 -15.74
C ALA A 20 8.63 0.51 -15.96
N ASP A 21 9.48 0.42 -14.93
CA ASP A 21 10.92 0.71 -15.01
C ASP A 21 11.61 -0.20 -16.03
N LEU A 22 11.35 -1.52 -15.96
CA LEU A 22 11.90 -2.50 -16.90
C LEU A 22 11.49 -2.24 -18.35
N LYS A 23 10.31 -1.65 -18.57
CA LYS A 23 9.79 -1.27 -19.90
C LYS A 23 10.23 0.13 -20.34
N GLY A 24 11.08 0.81 -19.57
CA GLY A 24 11.51 2.18 -19.85
C GLY A 24 10.37 3.21 -19.78
N ARG A 25 9.25 2.88 -19.13
CA ARG A 25 8.14 3.81 -18.92
C ARG A 25 8.44 4.73 -17.76
N GLN A 26 7.91 5.94 -17.80
CA GLN A 26 8.13 6.95 -16.78
C GLN A 26 6.80 7.62 -16.41
N GLY A 27 6.71 8.11 -15.18
CA GLY A 27 5.56 8.91 -14.71
C GLY A 27 4.25 8.12 -14.57
N THR A 28 4.30 6.80 -14.40
CA THR A 28 3.08 6.04 -14.09
C THR A 28 2.59 6.33 -12.67
N SER A 29 1.29 6.16 -12.42
CA SER A 29 0.70 6.31 -11.09
C SER A 29 1.40 5.43 -10.05
N CYS A 30 1.68 4.17 -10.39
CA CYS A 30 2.35 3.24 -9.47
C CYS A 30 3.80 3.66 -9.16
N GLN A 31 4.57 4.09 -10.15
CA GLN A 31 5.92 4.65 -9.92
C GLN A 31 5.88 5.87 -9.00
N THR A 32 4.91 6.76 -9.21
CA THR A 32 4.77 7.98 -8.38
C THR A 32 4.41 7.64 -6.93
N LEU A 33 3.50 6.68 -6.72
CA LEU A 33 3.11 6.22 -5.38
C LEU A 33 4.26 5.53 -4.65
N VAL A 34 5.04 4.69 -5.34
CA VAL A 34 6.25 4.06 -4.80
C VAL A 34 7.29 5.12 -4.44
N GLU A 35 7.47 6.13 -5.29
CA GLU A 35 8.40 7.23 -5.03
C GLU A 35 8.01 8.03 -3.78
N MET A 36 6.71 8.29 -3.57
CA MET A 36 6.24 8.94 -2.35
C MET A 36 6.55 8.12 -1.09
N ALA A 37 6.35 6.80 -1.14
CA ALA A 37 6.69 5.91 -0.04
C ALA A 37 8.20 5.91 0.24
N ARG A 38 9.02 5.93 -0.82
CA ARG A 38 10.49 6.01 -0.73
C ARG A 38 10.97 7.33 -0.13
N GLN A 39 10.37 8.45 -0.53
CA GLN A 39 10.74 9.79 -0.05
C GLN A 39 10.21 10.09 1.35
N GLY A 40 9.19 9.34 1.82
CA GLY A 40 8.51 9.63 3.08
C GLY A 40 7.73 10.95 3.04
N TRP A 41 7.37 11.42 1.85
CA TRP A 41 6.69 12.70 1.64
C TRP A 41 5.81 12.70 0.39
N CYS A 42 4.74 13.48 0.44
CA CYS A 42 3.89 13.80 -0.70
C CYS A 42 3.28 15.22 -0.54
N PRO A 43 2.55 15.75 -1.53
CA PRO A 43 1.93 17.07 -1.44
C PRO A 43 0.99 17.27 -0.24
N LEU A 44 0.45 16.20 0.36
CA LEU A 44 -0.41 16.25 1.54
C LEU A 44 0.35 16.27 2.87
N GLY A 45 1.67 16.03 2.84
CA GLY A 45 2.51 15.98 4.02
C GLY A 45 3.43 14.75 4.07
N SER A 46 3.92 14.47 5.27
CA SER A 46 4.78 13.32 5.54
C SER A 46 4.05 12.00 5.29
N VAL A 47 4.75 11.03 4.70
CA VAL A 47 4.22 9.70 4.40
C VAL A 47 4.87 8.67 5.30
N GLN A 48 4.05 7.87 5.99
CA GLN A 48 4.48 6.64 6.65
C GLN A 48 4.01 5.47 5.79
N LEU A 49 4.93 4.58 5.39
CA LEU A 49 4.59 3.34 4.72
C LEU A 49 4.10 2.31 5.76
N ILE A 50 2.94 1.70 5.47
CA ILE A 50 2.36 0.59 6.22
C ILE A 50 2.58 -0.68 5.40
N ILE A 51 3.40 -1.59 5.91
CA ILE A 51 3.65 -2.88 5.28
C ILE A 51 3.96 -3.94 6.33
N SER A 52 3.75 -5.22 5.99
CA SER A 52 4.05 -6.34 6.86
C SER A 52 5.14 -7.25 6.33
N TRP A 53 5.77 -8.00 7.22
CA TRP A 53 6.71 -9.07 6.84
C TRP A 53 6.07 -10.10 5.92
N GLY A 54 4.79 -10.43 6.13
CA GLY A 54 4.02 -11.30 5.23
C GLY A 54 3.95 -10.74 3.80
N MET A 55 3.63 -9.46 3.66
CA MET A 55 3.62 -8.76 2.37
C MET A 55 5.01 -8.75 1.72
N LEU A 56 6.06 -8.43 2.46
CA LEU A 56 7.45 -8.40 1.98
C LEU A 56 7.92 -9.79 1.48
N ASN A 57 7.65 -10.84 2.26
CA ASN A 57 7.99 -12.21 1.88
C ASN A 57 7.26 -12.65 0.61
N ARG A 58 6.00 -12.25 0.47
CA ARG A 58 5.18 -12.54 -0.71
C ARG A 58 5.67 -11.77 -1.93
N LEU A 59 6.00 -10.49 -1.76
CA LEU A 59 6.60 -9.68 -2.82
C LEU A 59 7.88 -10.34 -3.35
N ARG A 60 8.77 -10.79 -2.47
CA ARG A 60 9.96 -11.54 -2.86
C ARG A 60 9.63 -12.76 -3.72
N LEU A 61 8.66 -13.57 -3.31
CA LEU A 61 8.23 -14.75 -4.08
C LEU A 61 7.71 -14.36 -5.46
N VAL A 62 6.89 -13.31 -5.57
CA VAL A 62 6.37 -12.82 -6.86
C VAL A 62 7.51 -12.32 -7.76
N LEU A 63 8.47 -11.57 -7.21
CA LEU A 63 9.62 -11.08 -7.94
C LEU A 63 10.44 -12.23 -8.53
N GLU A 64 10.74 -13.24 -7.72
CA GLU A 64 11.55 -14.39 -8.14
C GLU A 64 10.79 -15.32 -9.11
N LYS A 65 9.54 -15.68 -8.80
CA LYS A 65 8.80 -16.73 -9.52
C LYS A 65 8.06 -16.22 -10.74
N ASN A 66 7.49 -15.01 -10.67
CA ASN A 66 6.63 -14.49 -11.73
C ASN A 66 7.36 -13.48 -12.60
N LEU A 67 8.33 -12.74 -12.04
CA LEU A 67 9.06 -11.70 -12.75
C LEU A 67 10.51 -12.10 -13.09
N ASN A 68 10.94 -13.31 -12.71
CA ASN A 68 12.29 -13.84 -12.95
C ASN A 68 13.40 -12.90 -12.46
N VAL A 69 13.15 -12.12 -11.40
CA VAL A 69 14.14 -11.26 -10.77
C VAL A 69 15.12 -12.15 -10.00
N PRO A 70 16.45 -11.96 -10.16
CA PRO A 70 17.44 -12.70 -9.37
C PRO A 70 17.20 -12.54 -7.87
N GLN A 71 17.33 -13.62 -7.11
CA GLN A 71 17.08 -13.65 -5.66
C GLN A 71 17.82 -12.52 -4.90
N THR A 72 19.08 -12.25 -5.28
CA THR A 72 19.87 -11.17 -4.67
C THR A 72 19.24 -9.80 -4.90
N ALA A 73 18.75 -9.52 -6.10
CA ALA A 73 18.05 -8.28 -6.43
C ALA A 73 16.67 -8.20 -5.75
N ALA A 74 15.93 -9.31 -5.69
CA ALA A 74 14.65 -9.38 -5.00
C ALA A 74 14.80 -9.10 -3.48
N ASN A 75 15.82 -9.67 -2.84
CA ASN A 75 16.13 -9.40 -1.44
C ASN A 75 16.49 -7.92 -1.22
N LEU A 76 17.39 -7.35 -2.04
CA LEU A 76 17.76 -5.94 -1.94
C LEU A 76 16.55 -5.01 -2.09
N TYR A 77 15.65 -5.32 -3.03
CA TYR A 77 14.44 -4.54 -3.24
C TYR A 77 13.50 -4.59 -2.03
N VAL A 78 13.27 -5.77 -1.48
CA VAL A 78 12.43 -5.97 -0.29
C VAL A 78 13.04 -5.32 0.95
N ASP A 79 14.36 -5.42 1.13
CA ASP A 79 15.09 -4.77 2.22
C ASP A 79 15.02 -3.25 2.13
N ALA A 80 15.06 -2.68 0.92
CA ALA A 80 14.86 -1.25 0.72
C ALA A 80 13.45 -0.81 1.14
N ILE A 81 12.41 -1.56 0.74
CA ILE A 81 11.02 -1.28 1.14
C ILE A 81 10.84 -1.37 2.66
N LYS A 82 11.45 -2.38 3.27
CA LYS A 82 11.50 -2.52 4.73
C LYS A 82 12.12 -1.28 5.38
N GLY A 83 13.24 -0.79 4.85
CA GLY A 83 13.89 0.43 5.31
C GLY A 83 12.97 1.66 5.26
N TYR A 84 12.14 1.81 4.22
CA TYR A 84 11.17 2.91 4.14
C TYR A 84 10.14 2.86 5.28
N ALA A 85 9.67 1.66 5.62
CA ALA A 85 8.71 1.46 6.71
C ALA A 85 9.35 1.64 8.10
N GLU A 86 10.61 1.24 8.27
CA GLU A 86 11.36 1.32 9.53
C GLU A 86 11.85 2.73 9.85
N LEU A 87 12.25 3.52 8.86
CA LEU A 87 12.73 4.88 9.11
C LEU A 87 11.58 5.85 9.37
N GLY A 88 10.50 5.77 8.58
CA GLY A 88 9.33 6.62 8.72
C GLY A 88 9.62 8.13 8.63
N PRO A 89 8.60 9.00 8.68
CA PRO A 89 8.82 10.42 8.85
C PRO A 89 9.17 10.76 10.31
N VAL A 90 9.96 11.81 10.50
CA VAL A 90 10.41 12.28 11.82
C VAL A 90 9.20 12.50 12.74
N GLY A 91 9.18 11.83 13.89
CA GLY A 91 8.12 11.93 14.90
C GLY A 91 6.97 10.93 14.74
N ALA A 92 6.99 10.08 13.70
CA ALA A 92 6.15 8.89 13.61
C ALA A 92 6.95 7.66 14.05
N ALA A 93 6.29 6.73 14.75
CA ALA A 93 6.92 5.46 15.09
C ALA A 93 7.11 4.61 13.82
N PRO A 94 8.23 3.88 13.70
CA PRO A 94 8.45 2.87 12.67
C PRO A 94 7.25 1.92 12.57
N GLN A 95 6.85 1.56 11.35
CA GLN A 95 5.66 0.75 11.16
C GLN A 95 5.91 -0.45 10.25
N LEU A 96 6.45 -1.50 10.88
CA LEU A 96 6.59 -2.82 10.27
C LEU A 96 5.76 -3.83 11.07
N THR A 97 4.66 -4.30 10.49
CA THR A 97 3.78 -5.27 11.16
C THR A 97 4.28 -6.69 10.89
N LEU A 98 4.31 -7.57 11.89
CA LEU A 98 4.72 -8.97 11.69
C LEU A 98 3.76 -9.74 10.76
N GLY A 99 2.49 -9.34 10.75
CA GLY A 99 1.39 -9.92 9.96
C GLY A 99 0.11 -9.97 10.80
N GLY A 100 -1.06 -9.95 10.14
CA GLY A 100 -2.39 -10.05 10.76
C GLY A 100 -2.55 -11.35 11.55
N THR A 101 -3.15 -11.25 12.73
CA THR A 101 -3.26 -12.33 13.72
C THR A 101 -4.28 -13.42 13.35
N GLY A 102 -4.71 -13.51 12.08
CA GLY A 102 -5.65 -14.53 11.61
C GLY A 102 -7.06 -14.40 12.18
N VAL A 103 -7.52 -13.18 12.49
CA VAL A 103 -8.83 -12.95 13.13
C VAL A 103 -9.96 -12.78 12.10
N ILE A 104 -9.66 -12.59 10.81
CA ILE A 104 -10.67 -12.46 9.76
C ILE A 104 -10.65 -13.70 8.85
N ALA A 105 -11.59 -14.61 9.09
CA ALA A 105 -11.86 -15.74 8.20
C ALA A 105 -12.69 -15.28 6.99
N LEU A 106 -12.01 -14.85 5.93
CA LEU A 106 -12.61 -14.71 4.60
C LEU A 106 -11.75 -15.47 3.59
N SER A 107 -12.42 -16.26 2.76
CA SER A 107 -11.86 -17.25 1.85
C SER A 107 -11.34 -16.61 0.56
N ASP A 108 -10.09 -16.14 0.59
CA ASP A 108 -9.04 -16.34 -0.44
C ASP A 108 -7.73 -15.74 0.14
N SER A 109 -6.68 -16.55 0.21
CA SER A 109 -5.60 -16.44 1.22
C SER A 109 -4.51 -15.39 0.95
N GLU A 110 -4.71 -14.48 -0.01
CA GLU A 110 -3.66 -13.57 -0.49
C GLU A 110 -3.93 -12.10 -0.13
N ASP A 111 -5.12 -11.60 -0.50
CA ASP A 111 -5.48 -10.18 -0.38
C ASP A 111 -5.96 -9.81 1.03
N VAL A 112 -6.43 -10.80 1.80
CA VAL A 112 -6.80 -10.66 3.22
C VAL A 112 -5.64 -10.10 4.04
N HIS A 113 -4.42 -10.57 3.79
CA HIS A 113 -3.25 -10.13 4.55
C HIS A 113 -2.90 -8.66 4.29
N VAL A 114 -3.20 -8.13 3.11
CA VAL A 114 -2.96 -6.71 2.77
C VAL A 114 -3.96 -5.83 3.50
N LEU A 115 -5.25 -6.19 3.48
CA LEU A 115 -6.28 -5.47 4.23
C LEU A 115 -6.02 -5.51 5.74
N GLU A 116 -5.71 -6.69 6.30
CA GLU A 116 -5.37 -6.83 7.71
C GLU A 116 -4.14 -6.00 8.10
N THR A 117 -3.13 -5.93 7.23
CA THR A 117 -1.95 -5.10 7.45
C THR A 117 -2.31 -3.62 7.48
N ALA A 118 -3.12 -3.15 6.52
CA ALA A 118 -3.60 -1.78 6.47
C ALA A 118 -4.38 -1.42 7.75
N LEU A 119 -5.29 -2.30 8.18
CA LEU A 119 -6.12 -2.09 9.37
C LEU A 119 -5.31 -2.14 10.68
N ALA A 120 -4.47 -3.16 10.87
CA ALA A 120 -3.60 -3.28 12.05
C ALA A 120 -2.64 -2.09 12.15
N GLY A 121 -2.21 -1.60 10.99
CA GLY A 121 -1.39 -0.42 10.86
C GLY A 121 -2.11 0.92 11.01
N ARG A 122 -3.44 0.93 11.13
CA ARG A 122 -4.25 2.15 11.08
C ARG A 122 -3.91 3.02 9.86
N ALA A 123 -3.75 2.39 8.70
CA ALA A 123 -3.54 3.09 7.46
C ALA A 123 -4.74 4.01 7.19
N SER A 124 -4.45 5.22 6.71
CA SER A 124 -5.48 6.15 6.23
C SER A 124 -5.97 5.72 4.85
N VAL A 125 -5.06 5.21 4.02
CA VAL A 125 -5.34 4.79 2.64
C VAL A 125 -4.67 3.45 2.31
N LEU A 126 -5.43 2.55 1.70
CA LEU A 126 -4.94 1.38 0.98
C LEU A 126 -5.06 1.64 -0.52
N VAL A 127 -3.98 1.49 -1.27
CA VAL A 127 -3.97 1.68 -2.72
C VAL A 127 -3.76 0.34 -3.43
N SER A 128 -4.70 -0.01 -4.32
CA SER A 128 -4.65 -1.26 -5.08
C SER A 128 -5.30 -1.13 -6.47
N ALA A 129 -4.72 -1.81 -7.46
CA ALA A 129 -5.34 -2.00 -8.77
C ALA A 129 -6.37 -3.15 -8.79
N ASN A 130 -6.34 -4.04 -7.81
CA ASN A 130 -7.21 -5.21 -7.69
C ASN A 130 -8.40 -4.93 -6.76
N PHE A 131 -9.14 -3.85 -7.04
CA PHE A 131 -10.14 -3.28 -6.13
C PHE A 131 -11.19 -4.28 -5.61
N LYS A 132 -11.62 -5.20 -6.48
CA LYS A 132 -12.63 -6.21 -6.16
C LYS A 132 -12.24 -7.11 -4.97
N ASP A 133 -10.94 -7.32 -4.76
CA ASP A 133 -10.42 -8.26 -3.75
C ASP A 133 -10.53 -7.69 -2.32
N PHE A 134 -10.83 -6.39 -2.19
CA PHE A 134 -10.98 -5.68 -0.92
C PHE A 134 -12.42 -5.36 -0.54
N ILE A 135 -13.40 -5.87 -1.29
CA ILE A 135 -14.81 -5.61 -1.03
C ILE A 135 -15.37 -6.65 -0.06
N SER A 136 -15.80 -6.19 1.11
CA SER A 136 -16.43 -7.00 2.15
C SER A 136 -17.69 -6.34 2.70
N LYS A 137 -18.39 -7.03 3.61
CA LYS A 137 -19.62 -6.53 4.25
C LYS A 137 -19.46 -5.16 4.94
N ASP A 138 -18.25 -4.85 5.41
CA ASP A 138 -17.94 -3.61 6.14
C ASP A 138 -17.38 -2.51 5.21
N THR A 139 -17.53 -2.72 3.89
CA THR A 139 -17.01 -1.84 2.85
C THR A 139 -18.14 -1.14 2.11
N TYR A 140 -18.17 0.19 2.15
CA TYR A 140 -19.06 1.04 1.37
C TYR A 140 -18.40 1.46 0.06
N ILE A 141 -19.00 1.10 -1.08
CA ILE A 141 -18.48 1.47 -2.41
C ILE A 141 -18.98 2.87 -2.77
N VAL A 142 -18.07 3.84 -2.86
CA VAL A 142 -18.38 5.22 -3.26
C VAL A 142 -18.37 5.34 -4.78
N LEU A 143 -17.34 4.78 -5.42
CA LEU A 143 -17.21 4.74 -6.88
C LEU A 143 -16.74 3.34 -7.30
N PRO A 144 -17.54 2.58 -8.06
CA PRO A 144 -17.19 1.21 -8.45
C PRO A 144 -15.80 1.10 -9.08
N GLN A 145 -15.03 0.10 -8.63
CA GLN A 145 -13.67 -0.20 -9.12
C GLN A 145 -12.64 0.92 -8.91
N ARG A 146 -12.97 1.97 -8.16
CA ARG A 146 -12.12 3.16 -8.02
C ARG A 146 -11.97 3.65 -6.59
N TYR A 147 -13.05 3.61 -5.82
CA TYR A 147 -13.06 4.17 -4.48
C TYR A 147 -14.09 3.45 -3.58
N ALA A 148 -13.63 2.96 -2.43
CA ALA A 148 -14.45 2.46 -1.35
C ALA A 148 -13.94 2.94 0.00
N ILE A 149 -14.81 2.84 1.00
CA ILE A 149 -14.55 3.16 2.39
C ILE A 149 -14.76 1.88 3.19
N HIS A 150 -13.72 1.43 3.90
CA HIS A 150 -13.82 0.30 4.81
C HIS A 150 -13.88 0.79 6.25
N THR A 151 -14.93 0.42 6.98
CA THR A 151 -15.15 0.86 8.35
C THR A 151 -14.66 -0.20 9.32
N ALA A 152 -13.58 0.08 10.04
CA ALA A 152 -13.12 -0.74 11.16
C ALA A 152 -13.57 -0.14 12.51
N PRO A 153 -13.60 -0.93 13.60
CA PRO A 153 -14.04 -0.45 14.91
C PRO A 153 -13.25 0.75 15.47
N THR A 154 -12.03 0.99 14.98
CA THR A 154 -11.11 1.99 15.53
C THR A 154 -10.78 3.14 14.58
N HIS A 155 -11.00 2.97 13.28
CA HIS A 155 -10.67 3.95 12.25
C HIS A 155 -11.38 3.59 10.93
N VAL A 156 -11.35 4.52 10.00
CA VAL A 156 -11.82 4.31 8.63
C VAL A 156 -10.61 4.19 7.71
N LEU A 157 -10.66 3.23 6.79
CA LEU A 157 -9.65 3.01 5.77
C LEU A 157 -10.24 3.39 4.40
N GLN A 158 -9.59 4.33 3.70
CA GLN A 158 -9.93 4.65 2.32
C GLN A 158 -9.28 3.63 1.38
N ILE A 159 -10.03 2.99 0.50
CA ILE A 159 -9.51 2.05 -0.51
C ILE A 159 -9.58 2.74 -1.88
N ALA A 160 -8.42 3.01 -2.47
CA ALA A 160 -8.32 3.78 -3.71
C ALA A 160 -7.62 3.00 -4.83
N HIS A 161 -8.15 3.12 -6.04
CA HIS A 161 -7.40 2.77 -7.23
C HIS A 161 -6.24 3.77 -7.44
N PRO A 162 -5.06 3.36 -7.96
CA PRO A 162 -3.90 4.25 -8.15
C PRO A 162 -4.21 5.59 -8.82
N PHE A 163 -5.01 5.57 -9.89
CA PHE A 163 -5.45 6.82 -10.55
C PHE A 163 -6.31 7.71 -9.64
N GLY A 164 -7.18 7.13 -8.80
CA GLY A 164 -7.97 7.88 -7.84
C GLY A 164 -7.09 8.52 -6.76
N MET A 165 -6.11 7.77 -6.25
CA MET A 165 -5.14 8.31 -5.30
C MET A 165 -4.34 9.48 -5.89
N MET A 166 -3.88 9.36 -7.15
CA MET A 166 -3.18 10.45 -7.83
C MET A 166 -4.06 11.70 -7.99
N GLN A 167 -5.35 11.52 -8.26
CA GLN A 167 -6.30 12.63 -8.32
C GLN A 167 -6.46 13.33 -6.97
N TRP A 168 -6.54 12.57 -5.87
CA TRP A 168 -6.62 13.13 -4.52
C TRP A 168 -5.38 13.94 -4.15
N LEU A 169 -4.20 13.43 -4.49
CA LEU A 169 -2.92 14.12 -4.30
C LEU A 169 -2.87 15.43 -5.09
N HIS A 170 -3.31 15.40 -6.35
CA HIS A 170 -3.36 16.60 -7.19
C HIS A 170 -4.32 17.66 -6.64
N ASN A 171 -5.46 17.23 -6.09
CA ASN A 171 -6.45 18.10 -5.48
C ASN A 171 -6.06 18.58 -4.07
N GLY A 172 -4.99 18.04 -3.48
CA GLY A 172 -4.56 18.40 -2.13
C GLY A 172 -5.51 17.90 -1.03
N LEU A 173 -6.35 16.89 -1.29
CA LEU A 173 -7.31 16.37 -0.32
C LEU A 173 -7.62 14.89 -0.56
N ILE A 174 -7.55 14.10 0.52
CA ILE A 174 -8.16 12.76 0.58
C ILE A 174 -9.61 12.93 1.08
N PRO A 175 -10.62 12.34 0.42
CA PRO A 175 -11.99 12.39 0.91
C PRO A 175 -12.08 11.87 2.34
N THR A 176 -12.77 12.63 3.19
CA THR A 176 -13.17 12.18 4.52
C THR A 176 -14.59 11.61 4.45
N PRO A 177 -14.90 10.56 5.23
CA PRO A 177 -16.25 10.01 5.31
C PRO A 177 -17.23 10.99 5.96
#